data_AF-A0A820P607-F1
#
_entry.id   AF-A0A820P607-F1
#
_cell.length_a   1.000
_cell.length_b   1.000
_cell.length_c   1.000
_cell.angle_alpha   90.00
_cell.angle_beta   90.00
_cell.angle_gamma   90.00
#
_symmetry.space_group_name_H-M   'P 1'
#
loop_
_entity.id
_entity.type
_entity.pdbx_description
1 polymer ?
#
loop_
_entity_poly.entity_id
_entity_poly.type
_entity_poly.pdbx_seq_one_letter_code
_entity_poly.pdbx_strand_id
1 'polypeptide(L)'
;MDTASHLCIEAQQGQCHVYSYPLTLRCYYNITNNFPGGLFKCVREVELYDEYSFEHEFFLRIEKSFSLMEKLTLKNKKPQNNKQYNKSKEDIGHLSVVEYPHLTDLILYEVHYDYIEEVLIDTKMCLTNDVVLCM
;
A
#
# COMPACT_ATOMS: atom_id res chain seq x y z
N MET A 1 -50.67 39.53 25.67
CA MET A 1 -49.61 39.64 26.69
C MET A 1 -48.80 38.39 26.61
N ASP A 2 -47.53 38.59 26.27
CA ASP A 2 -46.47 37.62 26.02
C ASP A 2 -46.32 36.55 27.09
N THR A 3 -45.94 35.34 26.68
CA THR A 3 -44.62 34.81 27.04
C THR A 3 -44.24 33.62 26.16
N ALA A 4 -43.08 33.75 25.52
CA ALA A 4 -42.36 32.72 24.80
C ALA A 4 -41.60 31.78 25.76
N SER A 5 -40.91 30.79 25.17
CA SER A 5 -39.93 29.82 25.73
C SER A 5 -40.56 28.57 26.39
N HIS A 6 -40.28 27.34 25.99
CA HIS A 6 -39.09 26.76 25.36
C HIS A 6 -39.46 25.72 24.29
N LEU A 7 -39.05 25.97 23.04
CA LEU A 7 -38.89 24.91 22.04
C LEU A 7 -37.57 24.18 22.36
N CYS A 8 -37.63 22.96 22.89
CA CYS A 8 -36.52 22.02 22.79
C CYS A 8 -36.51 21.47 21.36
N ILE A 9 -35.84 22.17 20.45
CA ILE A 9 -35.46 21.59 19.17
C ILE A 9 -34.29 20.66 19.47
N GLU A 10 -34.58 19.37 19.60
CA GLU A 10 -33.55 18.34 19.48
C GLU A 10 -32.93 18.50 18.09
N ALA A 11 -31.69 18.98 18.05
CA ALA A 11 -30.90 18.96 16.84
C ALA A 11 -30.69 17.49 16.45
N GLN A 12 -31.49 17.00 15.50
CA GLN A 12 -31.14 15.78 14.77
C GLN A 12 -29.76 16.02 14.17
N GLN A 13 -28.74 15.39 14.77
CA GLN A 13 -27.41 15.34 14.21
C GLN A 13 -27.56 14.79 12.80
N GLY A 14 -27.43 15.67 11.81
CA GLY A 14 -27.50 15.31 10.41
C GLY A 14 -26.51 14.19 10.15
N GLN A 15 -27.04 13.02 9.81
CA GLN A 15 -26.25 11.89 9.35
C GLN A 15 -25.57 12.35 8.06
N CYS A 16 -24.30 12.76 8.16
CA CYS A 16 -23.51 13.09 7.00
C CYS A 16 -23.18 11.77 6.30
N HIS A 17 -24.01 11.37 5.34
CA HIS A 17 -23.64 10.34 4.39
C HIS A 17 -22.56 10.92 3.48
N VAL A 18 -21.31 10.84 3.93
CA VAL A 18 -20.15 11.08 3.07
C VAL A 18 -20.14 9.94 2.06
N TYR A 19 -20.85 10.11 0.94
CA TYR A 19 -20.57 9.37 -0.28
C TYR A 19 -19.26 9.91 -0.85
N SER A 20 -18.15 9.70 -0.15
CA SER A 20 -16.83 9.86 -0.75
C SER A 20 -16.76 8.80 -1.81
N TYR A 21 -17.02 9.18 -3.06
CA TYR A 21 -16.94 8.35 -4.26
C TYR A 21 -15.61 7.57 -4.23
N PRO A 22 -15.58 6.31 -3.74
CA PRO A 22 -14.32 5.57 -3.55
C PRO A 22 -13.70 5.20 -4.91
N LEU A 23 -14.46 5.47 -5.99
CA LEU A 23 -14.18 5.16 -7.38
C LEU A 23 -13.24 6.16 -8.08
N THR A 24 -12.73 7.20 -7.42
CA THR A 24 -11.77 8.14 -8.05
C THR A 24 -10.44 8.30 -7.32
N LEU A 25 -10.24 7.61 -6.20
CA LEU A 25 -8.97 7.71 -5.47
C LEU A 25 -7.85 7.13 -6.34
N ARG A 26 -7.00 8.01 -6.88
CA ARG A 26 -5.85 7.63 -7.72
C ARG A 26 -4.59 7.36 -6.92
N CYS A 27 -4.46 7.93 -5.73
CA CYS A 27 -3.25 7.84 -4.94
C CYS A 27 -3.57 7.39 -3.51
N TYR A 28 -2.73 6.53 -2.95
CA TYR A 28 -2.82 6.13 -1.55
C TYR A 28 -1.43 6.23 -0.91
N TYR A 29 -1.27 7.25 -0.07
CA TYR A 29 -0.02 7.55 0.61
C TYR A 29 0.02 7.05 2.06
N ASN A 30 1.22 6.86 2.60
CA ASN A 30 1.49 6.49 4.00
C ASN A 30 0.86 5.15 4.42
N ILE A 31 0.95 4.13 3.58
CA ILE A 31 0.52 2.78 3.92
C ILE A 31 1.57 2.12 4.82
N THR A 32 1.14 1.67 5.99
CA THR A 32 1.95 1.02 7.04
C THR A 32 1.76 -0.49 7.02
N ASN A 33 2.58 -1.23 7.76
CA ASN A 33 2.59 -2.70 7.81
C ASN A 33 1.28 -3.31 8.35
N ASN A 34 0.50 -2.49 9.05
CA ASN A 34 -0.81 -2.79 9.61
C ASN A 34 -1.94 -2.69 8.57
N PHE A 35 -1.63 -2.38 7.32
CA PHE A 35 -2.63 -2.30 6.26
C PHE A 35 -3.45 -3.60 6.16
N PRO A 36 -4.77 -3.54 6.37
CA PRO A 36 -5.60 -4.75 6.43
C PRO A 36 -5.84 -5.38 5.06
N GLY A 37 -5.45 -4.70 3.98
CA GLY A 37 -5.85 -5.05 2.62
C GLY A 37 -7.15 -4.37 2.19
N GLY A 38 -7.57 -4.64 0.97
CA GLY A 38 -8.83 -4.17 0.40
C GLY A 38 -8.83 -4.32 -1.11
N LEU A 39 -9.77 -3.68 -1.82
CA LEU A 39 -9.78 -3.64 -3.27
C LEU A 39 -9.85 -2.19 -3.74
N PHE A 40 -8.75 -1.67 -4.28
CA PHE A 40 -8.60 -0.29 -4.68
C PHE A 40 -8.35 -0.19 -6.19
N LYS A 41 -9.39 -0.49 -6.98
CA LYS A 41 -9.30 -0.59 -8.44
C LYS A 41 -8.89 0.70 -9.15
N CYS A 42 -9.03 1.86 -8.50
CA CYS A 42 -8.73 3.16 -9.11
C CYS A 42 -7.37 3.73 -8.70
N VAL A 43 -6.72 3.14 -7.69
CA VAL A 43 -5.42 3.59 -7.23
C VAL A 43 -4.36 3.17 -8.26
N ARG A 44 -3.45 4.11 -8.55
CA ARG A 44 -2.32 4.00 -9.47
C ARG A 44 -1.01 4.30 -8.77
N GLU A 45 -1.03 5.16 -7.75
CA GLU A 45 0.15 5.54 -6.99
C GLU A 45 0.03 5.10 -5.53
N VAL A 46 1.04 4.40 -5.04
CA VAL A 46 1.12 3.91 -3.66
C VAL A 46 2.42 4.36 -3.02
N GLU A 47 2.34 4.84 -1.79
CA GLU A 47 3.51 5.10 -0.95
C GLU A 47 3.45 4.26 0.33
N LEU A 48 4.48 3.45 0.52
CA LEU A 48 4.68 2.57 1.66
C LEU A 48 5.71 3.20 2.60
N TYR A 49 5.31 3.42 3.84
CA TYR A 49 6.19 3.94 4.87
C TYR A 49 5.85 3.33 6.23
N ASP A 50 6.87 2.86 6.93
CA ASP A 50 6.74 2.40 8.30
C ASP A 50 8.09 2.45 9.04
N GLU A 51 8.02 2.55 10.37
CA GLU A 51 9.14 2.37 11.28
C GLU A 51 9.42 0.88 11.57
N TYR A 52 8.47 -0.01 11.25
CA TYR A 52 8.58 -1.46 11.37
C TYR A 52 8.85 -2.13 10.02
N SER A 53 9.39 -3.35 10.04
CA SER A 53 9.72 -4.11 8.83
C SER A 53 8.49 -4.48 7.99
N PHE A 54 8.64 -4.48 6.66
CA PHE A 54 7.65 -5.04 5.74
C PHE A 54 8.02 -6.47 5.34
N GLU A 55 7.28 -7.46 5.84
CA GLU A 55 7.51 -8.85 5.48
C GLU A 55 6.87 -9.18 4.12
N HIS A 56 7.28 -10.28 3.47
CA HIS A 56 6.74 -10.70 2.17
C HIS A 56 5.20 -10.69 2.08
N GLU A 57 4.51 -11.18 3.12
CA GLU A 57 3.04 -11.22 3.17
C GLU A 57 2.40 -9.83 3.07
N PHE A 58 3.12 -8.78 3.49
CA PHE A 58 2.69 -7.41 3.28
C PHE A 58 2.68 -7.06 1.79
N PHE A 59 3.74 -7.37 1.06
CA PHE A 59 3.81 -7.12 -0.38
C PHE A 59 2.75 -7.90 -1.17
N LEU A 60 2.45 -9.15 -0.79
CA LEU A 60 1.29 -9.89 -1.33
C LEU A 60 -0.05 -9.19 -1.07
N ARG A 61 -0.21 -8.56 0.11
CA ARG A 61 -1.42 -7.77 0.40
C ARG A 61 -1.48 -6.51 -0.45
N ILE A 62 -0.34 -5.85 -0.70
CA ILE A 62 -0.25 -4.67 -1.57
C ILE A 62 -0.62 -5.05 -3.02
N GLU A 63 -0.02 -6.11 -3.55
CA GLU A 63 -0.32 -6.63 -4.90
C GLU A 63 -1.82 -6.89 -5.09
N LYS A 64 -2.44 -7.65 -4.18
CA LYS A 64 -3.88 -7.94 -4.25
C LYS A 64 -4.77 -6.70 -4.11
N SER A 65 -4.32 -5.72 -3.34
CA SER A 65 -5.12 -4.53 -3.04
C SER A 65 -5.08 -3.50 -4.16
N PHE A 66 -3.96 -3.42 -4.88
CA PHE A 66 -3.65 -2.39 -5.86
C PHE A 66 -3.28 -3.01 -7.21
N SER A 67 -4.19 -3.82 -7.75
CA SER A 67 -3.96 -4.61 -8.97
C SER A 67 -3.62 -3.79 -10.23
N LEU A 68 -3.86 -2.48 -10.22
CA LEU A 68 -3.59 -1.56 -11.34
C LEU A 68 -2.54 -0.49 -10.96
N MET A 69 -1.74 -0.76 -9.93
CA MET A 69 -0.69 0.16 -9.48
C MET A 69 0.36 0.37 -10.58
N GLU A 70 0.61 1.63 -10.90
CA GLU A 70 1.60 2.09 -11.89
C GLU A 70 2.86 2.61 -11.19
N LYS A 71 2.71 3.18 -9.99
CA LYS A 71 3.82 3.73 -9.21
C LYS A 71 3.83 3.23 -7.78
N LEU A 72 5.00 2.79 -7.34
CA LEU A 72 5.28 2.34 -5.98
C LEU A 72 6.44 3.16 -5.42
N THR A 73 6.18 3.88 -4.34
CA THR A 73 7.21 4.51 -3.53
C THR A 73 7.37 3.72 -2.25
N LEU A 74 8.59 3.26 -1.97
CA LEU A 74 8.91 2.53 -0.75
C LEU A 74 9.93 3.31 0.07
N LYS A 75 9.62 3.50 1.34
CA LYS A 75 10.52 4.08 2.33
C LYS A 75 10.54 3.25 3.60
N ASN A 76 11.59 2.46 3.79
CA ASN A 76 11.76 1.65 4.99
C ASN A 76 13.23 1.25 5.21
N LYS A 77 13.83 1.71 6.30
CA LYS A 77 15.23 1.40 6.68
C LYS A 77 15.37 0.09 7.47
N LYS A 78 14.27 -0.51 7.92
CA LYS A 78 14.33 -1.73 8.75
C LYS A 78 14.58 -2.95 7.87
N PRO A 79 15.50 -3.86 8.25
CA PRO A 79 15.64 -5.14 7.57
C PRO A 79 14.38 -5.99 7.70
N GLN A 80 14.16 -6.89 6.75
CA GLN A 80 13.13 -7.91 6.89
C GLN A 80 13.55 -8.95 7.93
N ASN A 81 12.62 -9.40 8.76
CA ASN A 81 12.91 -10.44 9.74
C ASN A 81 12.85 -11.84 9.09
N ASN A 82 11.94 -12.03 8.13
CA ASN A 82 11.67 -13.32 7.50
C ASN A 82 12.01 -13.29 6.00
N LYS A 83 13.31 -13.24 5.69
CA LYS A 83 13.85 -13.25 4.33
C LYS A 83 13.42 -14.50 3.57
N GLN A 84 12.79 -14.35 2.40
CA GLN A 84 12.35 -15.48 1.58
C GLN A 84 13.49 -16.36 1.08
N TYR A 85 14.62 -15.75 0.70
CA TYR A 85 15.76 -16.44 0.09
C TYR A 85 16.54 -17.38 1.04
N ASN A 86 16.30 -17.27 2.36
CA ASN A 86 16.89 -18.18 3.34
C ASN A 86 16.10 -19.50 3.46
N LYS A 87 14.95 -19.62 2.79
CA LYS A 87 14.17 -20.86 2.76
C LYS A 87 14.78 -21.82 1.73
N SER A 88 14.74 -23.11 2.03
CA SER A 88 15.36 -24.13 1.20
C SER A 88 14.72 -24.16 -0.20
N LYS A 89 15.44 -24.62 -1.23
CA LYS A 89 14.88 -24.70 -2.61
C LYS A 89 13.58 -25.51 -2.71
N GLU A 90 13.33 -26.40 -1.75
CA GLU A 90 12.09 -27.18 -1.64
C GLU A 90 10.92 -26.34 -1.11
N ASP A 91 11.19 -25.33 -0.29
CA ASP A 91 10.19 -24.37 0.22
C ASP A 91 9.86 -23.27 -0.79
N ILE A 92 10.80 -22.91 -1.66
CA ILE A 92 10.64 -21.86 -2.69
C ILE A 92 9.56 -22.23 -3.72
N GLY A 93 9.38 -23.52 -4.00
CA GLY A 93 8.36 -24.02 -4.95
C GLY A 93 6.91 -23.70 -4.56
N HIS A 94 6.66 -23.31 -3.30
CA HIS A 94 5.34 -22.95 -2.78
C HIS A 94 5.17 -21.46 -2.43
N LEU A 95 6.21 -20.63 -2.55
CA LEU A 95 6.10 -19.21 -2.23
C LEU A 95 5.40 -18.47 -3.38
N SER A 96 4.35 -17.74 -3.04
CA SER A 96 3.63 -16.90 -3.99
C SER A 96 4.55 -15.77 -4.44
N VAL A 97 4.88 -15.72 -5.72
CA VAL A 97 5.64 -14.61 -6.29
C VAL A 97 4.77 -13.36 -6.24
N VAL A 98 5.30 -12.27 -5.71
CA VAL A 98 4.65 -10.96 -5.79
C VAL A 98 4.87 -10.42 -7.20
N GLU A 99 3.81 -10.10 -7.92
CA GLU A 99 3.89 -9.54 -9.27
C GLU A 99 3.10 -8.23 -9.35
N TYR A 100 3.74 -7.17 -9.85
CA TYR A 100 3.05 -5.90 -10.12
C TYR A 100 2.99 -5.65 -11.62
N PRO A 101 1.99 -6.21 -12.34
CA PRO A 101 1.96 -6.26 -13.80
C PRO A 101 1.86 -4.89 -14.47
N HIS A 102 1.40 -3.87 -13.74
CA HIS A 102 1.23 -2.51 -14.26
C HIS A 102 2.28 -1.53 -13.72
N LEU A 103 3.20 -1.98 -12.87
CA LEU A 103 4.18 -1.09 -12.26
C LEU A 103 5.18 -0.61 -13.32
N THR A 104 5.17 0.70 -13.56
CA THR A 104 6.13 1.38 -14.43
C THR A 104 7.17 2.14 -13.63
N ASP A 105 6.82 2.63 -12.43
CA ASP A 105 7.67 3.50 -11.64
C ASP A 105 7.92 2.91 -10.25
N LEU A 106 9.18 2.59 -9.95
CA LEU A 106 9.62 2.18 -8.62
C LEU A 106 10.57 3.23 -8.04
N ILE A 107 10.14 3.85 -6.94
CA ILE A 107 10.94 4.82 -6.18
C ILE A 107 11.32 4.19 -4.86
N LEU A 108 12.63 4.00 -4.66
CA LEU A 108 13.18 3.54 -3.40
C LEU A 108 13.87 4.72 -2.72
N TYR A 109 13.33 5.13 -1.57
CA TYR A 109 13.88 6.22 -0.77
C TYR A 109 14.32 5.70 0.60
N GLU A 110 15.62 5.77 0.91
CA GLU A 110 16.15 5.32 2.20
C GLU A 110 15.73 3.87 2.56
N VAL A 111 15.84 2.96 1.59
CA VAL A 111 15.32 1.59 1.69
C VAL A 111 16.43 0.61 2.11
N HIS A 112 16.11 -0.32 3.00
CA HIS A 112 17.01 -1.44 3.33
C HIS A 112 17.16 -2.40 2.12
N TYR A 113 18.36 -2.92 1.88
CA TYR A 113 18.65 -3.73 0.68
C TYR A 113 17.78 -4.99 0.56
N ASP A 114 17.29 -5.55 1.66
CA ASP A 114 16.34 -6.68 1.65
C ASP A 114 15.12 -6.43 0.75
N TYR A 115 14.61 -5.19 0.72
CA TYR A 115 13.46 -4.85 -0.11
C TYR A 115 13.80 -4.69 -1.59
N ILE A 116 15.05 -4.39 -1.91
CA ILE A 116 15.54 -4.37 -3.30
C ILE A 116 15.46 -5.78 -3.85
N GLU A 117 15.89 -6.77 -3.08
CA GLU A 117 15.81 -8.18 -3.46
C GLU A 117 14.35 -8.62 -3.63
N GLU A 118 13.52 -8.36 -2.62
CA GLU A 118 12.09 -8.71 -2.63
C GLU A 118 11.31 -8.06 -3.79
N VAL A 119 11.59 -6.80 -4.12
CA VAL A 119 10.80 -6.02 -5.10
C VAL A 119 11.40 -6.05 -6.50
N LEU A 120 12.67 -6.45 -6.71
CA LEU A 120 13.31 -6.48 -8.04
C LEU A 120 13.80 -7.86 -8.50
N ILE A 121 14.10 -8.80 -7.60
CA ILE A 121 14.63 -10.12 -7.98
C ILE A 121 13.48 -11.10 -8.27
N ASP A 122 12.38 -11.02 -7.51
CA ASP A 122 11.24 -11.95 -7.66
C ASP A 122 10.17 -11.45 -8.64
N THR A 123 10.00 -10.14 -8.73
CA THR A 123 9.19 -9.55 -9.77
C THR A 123 9.99 -9.61 -11.08
N LYS A 124 9.57 -10.44 -12.04
CA LYS A 124 10.02 -10.33 -13.44
C LYS A 124 9.50 -9.03 -14.05
N MET A 125 9.89 -7.88 -13.50
CA MET A 125 9.31 -6.62 -13.93
C MET A 125 9.81 -6.30 -15.33
N CYS A 126 8.86 -6.17 -16.25
CA CYS A 126 9.07 -5.38 -17.45
C CYS A 126 9.03 -3.89 -17.08
N LEU A 127 9.93 -3.42 -16.19
CA LEU A 127 10.11 -1.99 -15.94
C LEU A 127 10.58 -1.38 -17.25
N THR A 128 9.65 -0.76 -17.97
CA THR A 128 9.93 -0.20 -19.29
C THR A 128 10.57 1.18 -19.19
N ASN A 129 10.52 1.86 -18.03
CA ASN A 129 11.23 3.12 -17.79
C ASN A 129 11.55 3.30 -16.28
N ASP A 130 12.68 3.94 -15.99
CA ASP A 130 13.04 4.66 -14.76
C ASP A 130 12.88 3.98 -13.38
N VAL A 131 13.88 3.18 -12.99
CA VAL A 131 14.16 2.91 -11.56
C VAL A 131 14.91 4.10 -10.98
N VAL A 132 14.28 4.86 -10.09
CA VAL A 132 14.94 5.96 -9.38
C VAL A 132 15.39 5.48 -8.01
N LEU A 133 16.69 5.30 -7.87
CA LEU A 133 17.34 5.02 -6.58
C LEU A 133 17.77 6.34 -5.94
N CYS A 134 17.05 6.79 -4.92
CA CYS A 134 17.48 7.90 -4.08
C CYS A 134 18.17 7.33 -2.83
N MET A 135 19.51 7.27 -2.88
CA MET A 135 20.35 6.92 -1.73
C MET A 135 20.47 8.06 -0.74
#